data_AF-A0A8T4UJN4-F1
#
_entry.id   AF-A0A8T4UJN4-F1
#
_cell.length_a   1.000
_cell.length_b   1.000
_cell.length_c   1.000
_cell.angle_alpha   90.00
_cell.angle_beta   90.00
_cell.angle_gamma   90.00
#
_symmetry.space_group_name_H-M   'P 1'
#
loop_
_entity.id
_entity.type
_entity.pdbx_description
1 polymer ?
#
loop_
_entity_poly.entity_id
_entity_poly.type
_entity_poly.pdbx_seq_one_letter_code
_entity_poly.pdbx_strand_id
1 'polypeptide(L)'
;MGEQTWYDRLEFDGNPLDVRPNPLLVGMAQEEERLINHILKGEICFLNGPTGSGKTSMLRRVQEKLKDHAFIYFNAEDLPKGFNLETELKKKRSFFDLLSFKKYPTKRPVLLIDEFQATDPNLVLEAKGKWEGQSGVKSIVIAQISRRLENVSGSFRDRLGKRIINFRSLEAAEMRDILKTRLLNPRTGINYFDRLSEEVVNLLVDTADSNPRRLLEYTDILFDFHHSKFKEKNPLLQHGYKISYYAARDILEHYGVFREDELKKKITEPEAFAQSLQEKDARVIAFTELESDVLRALLDKDVAATHEIAKVLQKDKREVAGTIVALRKKKAVTYAGKKQGRKLWELAPNIKRQLVHV
;
A
#
# COMPACT_ATOMS: atom_id res chain seq x y z
N MET A 1 32.34 -5.88 26.51
CA MET A 1 30.92 -6.33 26.50
C MET A 1 30.18 -5.41 25.53
N GLY A 2 29.41 -5.95 24.60
CA GLY A 2 28.64 -5.12 23.66
C GLY A 2 27.61 -4.27 24.42
N GLU A 3 27.33 -3.07 23.92
CA GLU A 3 26.28 -2.22 24.48
C GLU A 3 24.92 -2.90 24.26
N GLN A 4 24.23 -3.22 25.37
CA GLN A 4 22.91 -3.84 25.32
C GLN A 4 21.89 -2.84 24.78
N THR A 5 20.97 -3.30 23.94
CA THR A 5 19.87 -2.46 23.43
C THR A 5 18.76 -2.32 24.47
N TRP A 6 17.81 -1.40 24.24
CA TRP A 6 16.70 -1.20 25.17
C TRP A 6 15.83 -2.46 25.31
N TYR A 7 15.57 -3.16 24.21
CA TYR A 7 14.69 -4.33 24.20
C TYR A 7 15.38 -5.55 24.83
N ASP A 8 16.71 -5.67 24.73
CA ASP A 8 17.48 -6.69 25.47
C ASP A 8 17.32 -6.49 26.97
N ARG A 9 17.39 -5.23 27.45
CA ARG A 9 17.23 -4.90 28.87
C ARG A 9 15.82 -5.11 29.39
N LEU A 10 14.81 -4.96 28.52
CA LEU A 10 13.43 -5.25 28.83
C LEU A 10 13.06 -6.74 28.61
N GLU A 11 14.06 -7.58 28.33
CA GLU A 11 13.98 -9.03 28.15
C GLU A 11 13.16 -9.53 26.95
N PHE A 12 13.04 -8.72 25.89
CA PHE A 12 12.46 -9.17 24.63
C PHE A 12 13.45 -10.04 23.84
N ASP A 13 12.94 -10.94 23.00
CA ASP A 13 13.78 -11.78 22.12
C ASP A 13 14.36 -11.02 20.91
N GLY A 14 13.88 -9.81 20.67
CA GLY A 14 14.32 -8.88 19.63
C GLY A 14 13.51 -7.59 19.72
N ASN A 15 13.77 -6.61 18.84
CA ASN A 15 13.02 -5.35 18.89
C ASN A 15 11.51 -5.58 18.62
N PRO A 16 10.62 -5.42 19.62
CA PRO A 16 9.19 -5.62 19.40
C PRO A 16 8.56 -4.54 18.50
N LEU A 17 9.22 -3.40 18.34
CA LEU A 17 8.80 -2.27 17.52
C LEU A 17 9.47 -2.26 16.13
N ASP A 18 10.11 -3.37 15.75
CA ASP A 18 10.67 -3.53 14.40
C ASP A 18 9.59 -3.33 13.32
N VAL A 19 9.90 -2.41 12.40
CA VAL A 19 9.08 -1.98 11.27
C VAL A 19 9.09 -2.96 10.10
N ARG A 20 10.01 -3.93 10.10
CA ARG A 20 10.06 -4.98 9.10
C ARG A 20 8.73 -5.75 9.09
N PRO A 21 8.33 -6.33 7.95
CA PRO A 21 7.03 -6.97 7.82
C PRO A 21 6.81 -8.08 8.85
N ASN A 22 5.70 -8.01 9.58
CA ASN A 22 5.36 -8.89 10.71
C ASN A 22 3.94 -9.46 10.50
N PRO A 23 3.73 -10.79 10.61
CA PRO A 23 2.42 -11.43 10.40
C PRO A 23 1.35 -11.08 11.45
N LEU A 24 1.72 -10.46 12.58
CA LEU A 24 0.79 -10.03 13.63
C LEU A 24 0.08 -8.72 13.25
N LEU A 25 -0.79 -8.80 12.25
CA LEU A 25 -1.68 -7.74 11.83
C LEU A 25 -2.90 -7.59 12.75
N VAL A 26 -3.28 -6.33 12.99
CA VAL A 26 -4.49 -5.87 13.70
C VAL A 26 -5.46 -5.26 12.69
N GLY A 27 -6.77 -5.45 12.90
CA GLY A 27 -7.80 -4.72 12.12
C GLY A 27 -8.04 -5.20 10.68
N MET A 28 -7.36 -6.26 10.23
CA MET A 28 -7.29 -6.67 8.81
C MET A 28 -7.88 -8.08 8.56
N ALA A 29 -8.76 -8.57 9.44
CA ALA A 29 -9.26 -9.94 9.38
C ALA A 29 -10.11 -10.21 8.12
N GLN A 30 -10.90 -9.23 7.68
CA GLN A 30 -11.75 -9.37 6.49
C GLN A 30 -10.93 -9.39 5.20
N GLU A 31 -9.93 -8.50 5.09
CA GLU A 31 -8.99 -8.45 3.98
C GLU A 31 -8.19 -9.75 3.87
N GLU A 32 -7.75 -10.28 5.01
CA GLU A 32 -7.06 -11.57 5.10
C GLU A 32 -7.93 -12.72 4.60
N GLU A 33 -9.17 -12.82 5.10
CA GLU A 33 -10.10 -13.88 4.69
C GLU A 33 -10.39 -13.82 3.18
N ARG A 34 -10.63 -12.62 2.65
CA ARG A 34 -10.84 -12.40 1.21
C ARG A 34 -9.62 -12.83 0.40
N LEU A 35 -8.41 -12.48 0.85
CA LEU A 35 -7.17 -12.85 0.17
C LEU A 35 -6.98 -14.37 0.16
N ILE A 36 -7.16 -15.03 1.31
CA ILE A 36 -7.09 -16.48 1.42
C ILE A 36 -8.10 -17.13 0.47
N ASN A 37 -9.35 -16.65 0.44
CA ASN A 37 -10.38 -17.17 -0.46
C ASN A 37 -9.99 -17.05 -1.94
N HIS A 38 -9.42 -15.94 -2.37
CA HIS A 38 -8.92 -15.79 -3.75
C HIS A 38 -7.77 -16.77 -4.06
N ILE A 39 -6.85 -16.97 -3.12
CA ILE A 39 -5.73 -17.91 -3.28
C ILE A 39 -6.23 -19.36 -3.38
N LEU A 40 -7.17 -19.75 -2.52
CA LEU A 40 -7.74 -21.09 -2.51
C LEU A 40 -8.46 -21.40 -3.84
N LYS A 41 -9.20 -20.43 -4.38
CA LYS A 41 -9.86 -20.50 -5.69
C LYS A 41 -8.91 -20.47 -6.89
N GLY A 42 -7.62 -20.20 -6.68
CA GLY A 42 -6.65 -20.12 -7.76
C GLY A 42 -6.79 -18.85 -8.60
N GLU A 43 -7.27 -17.75 -8.01
CA GLU A 43 -7.54 -16.51 -8.73
C GLU A 43 -6.34 -15.56 -8.73
N ILE A 44 -6.37 -14.56 -9.62
CA ILE A 44 -5.50 -13.39 -9.51
C ILE A 44 -6.14 -12.42 -8.53
N CYS A 45 -5.38 -11.96 -7.53
CA CYS A 45 -5.82 -10.99 -6.54
C CYS A 45 -4.89 -9.78 -6.52
N PHE A 46 -5.45 -8.60 -6.31
CA PHE A 46 -4.71 -7.35 -6.24
C PHE A 46 -4.91 -6.68 -4.88
N LEU A 47 -3.82 -6.49 -4.15
CA LEU A 47 -3.73 -5.77 -2.90
C LEU A 47 -3.26 -4.34 -3.18
N ASN A 48 -4.05 -3.38 -2.73
CA ASN A 48 -3.81 -1.97 -2.97
C ASN A 48 -3.87 -1.19 -1.67
N GLY A 49 -2.96 -0.25 -1.45
CA GLY A 49 -3.01 0.63 -0.29
C GLY A 49 -1.72 1.41 -0.09
N PRO A 50 -1.72 2.45 0.76
CA PRO A 50 -0.55 3.30 0.95
C PRO A 50 0.66 2.55 1.53
N THR A 51 1.84 3.14 1.43
CA THR A 51 3.04 2.60 2.07
C THR A 51 2.85 2.53 3.58
N GLY A 52 3.21 1.40 4.18
CA GLY A 52 3.00 1.16 5.61
C GLY A 52 1.63 0.60 5.97
N SER A 53 0.68 0.43 5.04
CA SER A 53 -0.66 -0.11 5.34
C SER A 53 -0.69 -1.61 5.72
N GLY A 54 0.44 -2.31 5.72
CA GLY A 54 0.53 -3.73 6.08
C GLY A 54 0.41 -4.73 4.94
N LYS A 55 0.51 -4.31 3.67
CA LYS A 55 0.46 -5.21 2.49
C LYS A 55 1.49 -6.35 2.57
N THR A 56 2.77 -6.04 2.73
CA THR A 56 3.84 -7.05 2.84
C THR A 56 3.66 -7.96 4.06
N SER A 57 3.22 -7.40 5.18
CA SER A 57 2.88 -8.15 6.39
C SER A 57 1.73 -9.14 6.13
N MET A 58 0.71 -8.74 5.36
CA MET A 58 -0.40 -9.61 4.96
C MET A 58 0.09 -10.77 4.08
N LEU A 59 0.97 -10.48 3.11
CA LEU A 59 1.55 -11.52 2.27
C LEU A 59 2.26 -12.59 3.13
N ARG A 60 3.09 -12.16 4.10
CA ARG A 60 3.75 -13.08 5.04
C ARG A 60 2.77 -13.87 5.90
N ARG A 61 1.76 -13.20 6.46
CA ARG A 61 0.73 -13.83 7.30
C ARG A 61 -0.02 -14.94 6.55
N VAL A 62 -0.35 -14.71 5.28
CA VAL A 62 -1.02 -15.71 4.45
C VAL A 62 -0.10 -16.90 4.14
N GLN A 63 1.20 -16.69 3.93
CA GLN A 63 2.16 -17.79 3.79
C GLN A 63 2.20 -18.66 5.05
N GLU A 64 2.14 -18.06 6.24
CA GLU A 64 2.14 -18.78 7.51
C GLU A 64 0.84 -19.55 7.77
N LYS A 65 -0.30 -19.03 7.33
CA LYS A 65 -1.61 -19.70 7.48
C LYS A 65 -1.82 -20.83 6.48
N LEU A 66 -1.35 -20.66 5.24
CA LEU A 66 -1.55 -21.64 4.17
C LEU A 66 -0.33 -22.57 4.03
N LYS A 67 0.12 -23.19 5.13
CA LYS A 67 1.35 -24.02 5.17
C LYS A 67 1.37 -25.17 4.16
N ASP A 68 0.20 -25.66 3.75
CA ASP A 68 0.08 -26.73 2.75
C ASP A 68 0.30 -26.28 1.29
N HIS A 69 0.44 -24.98 1.07
CA HIS A 69 0.67 -24.36 -0.23
C HIS A 69 2.14 -24.03 -0.42
N ALA A 70 2.64 -24.26 -1.63
CA ALA A 70 3.95 -23.75 -2.04
C ALA A 70 3.81 -22.27 -2.42
N PHE A 71 4.76 -21.44 -1.99
CA PHE A 71 4.81 -20.02 -2.34
C PHE A 71 6.12 -19.66 -3.05
N ILE A 72 6.01 -18.71 -3.98
CA ILE A 72 7.14 -17.97 -4.55
C ILE A 72 6.88 -16.51 -4.24
N TYR A 73 7.72 -15.93 -3.40
CA TYR A 73 7.67 -14.50 -3.06
C TYR A 73 8.84 -13.79 -3.72
N PHE A 74 8.59 -12.62 -4.29
CA PHE A 74 9.63 -11.67 -4.63
C PHE A 74 9.13 -10.23 -4.50
N ASN A 75 10.05 -9.35 -4.08
CA ASN A 75 9.89 -7.90 -4.18
C ASN A 75 10.39 -7.46 -5.56
N ALA A 76 9.52 -6.82 -6.36
CA ALA A 76 9.86 -6.43 -7.72
C ALA A 76 11.01 -5.40 -7.79
N GLU A 77 11.17 -4.56 -6.76
CA GLU A 77 12.27 -3.59 -6.68
C GLU A 77 13.64 -4.26 -6.47
N ASP A 78 13.67 -5.42 -5.81
CA ASP A 78 14.90 -6.12 -5.43
C ASP A 78 15.26 -7.27 -6.40
N LEU A 79 14.57 -7.37 -7.54
CA LEU A 79 14.80 -8.47 -8.48
C LEU A 79 16.19 -8.38 -9.12
N PRO A 80 16.98 -9.48 -9.14
CA PRO A 80 18.26 -9.49 -9.80
C PRO A 80 18.11 -9.34 -11.32
N LYS A 81 19.12 -8.74 -11.96
CA LYS A 81 19.19 -8.67 -13.43
C LYS A 81 19.14 -10.09 -14.01
N GLY A 82 18.21 -10.31 -14.95
CA GLY A 82 18.01 -11.63 -15.57
C GLY A 82 17.17 -12.60 -14.74
N PHE A 83 16.42 -12.11 -13.75
CA PHE A 83 15.41 -12.91 -13.06
C PHE A 83 14.50 -13.67 -14.05
N ASN A 84 14.25 -14.95 -13.78
CA ASN A 84 13.47 -15.82 -14.64
C ASN A 84 12.49 -16.64 -13.81
N LEU A 85 11.19 -16.43 -14.03
CA LEU A 85 10.14 -17.07 -13.25
C LEU A 85 10.10 -18.59 -13.48
N GLU A 86 10.36 -19.05 -14.70
CA GLU A 86 10.46 -20.49 -14.98
C GLU A 86 11.54 -21.20 -14.16
N THR A 87 12.68 -20.56 -13.92
CA THR A 87 13.75 -21.09 -13.05
C THR A 87 13.26 -21.21 -11.61
N GLU A 88 12.61 -20.18 -11.08
CA GLU A 88 12.05 -20.22 -9.71
C GLU A 88 10.95 -21.27 -9.55
N LEU A 89 10.09 -21.45 -10.55
CA LEU A 89 9.09 -22.52 -10.56
C LEU A 89 9.73 -23.91 -10.52
N LYS A 90 10.79 -24.14 -11.30
CA LYS A 90 11.50 -25.43 -11.33
C LYS A 90 12.19 -25.77 -10.01
N LYS A 91 12.62 -24.77 -9.24
CA LYS A 91 13.20 -24.95 -7.90
C LYS A 91 12.19 -25.45 -6.87
N LYS A 92 10.88 -25.29 -7.11
CA LYS A 92 9.81 -25.76 -6.21
C LYS A 92 9.38 -27.22 -6.46
N ARG A 93 10.06 -27.93 -7.36
CA ARG A 93 9.79 -29.36 -7.62
C ARG A 93 10.14 -30.21 -6.40
N SER A 94 9.24 -31.13 -6.05
CA SER A 94 9.49 -32.14 -5.03
C SER A 94 10.39 -33.27 -5.56
N PHE A 95 10.91 -34.10 -4.67
CA PHE A 95 11.72 -35.26 -5.05
C PHE A 95 10.96 -36.21 -6.00
N PHE A 96 9.67 -36.44 -5.77
CA PHE A 96 8.82 -37.24 -6.65
C PHE A 96 8.58 -36.59 -8.02
N ASP A 97 8.58 -35.25 -8.11
CA ASP A 97 8.47 -34.55 -9.39
C ASP A 97 9.72 -34.76 -10.24
N LEU A 98 10.89 -34.79 -9.60
CA LEU A 98 12.15 -35.07 -10.27
C LEU A 98 12.20 -36.51 -10.78
N LEU A 99 11.78 -37.48 -9.95
CA LEU A 99 11.73 -38.90 -10.33
C LEU A 99 10.73 -39.19 -11.45
N SER A 100 9.60 -38.48 -11.50
CA SER A 100 8.60 -38.60 -12.57
C SER A 100 8.91 -37.75 -13.80
N PHE A 101 10.14 -37.20 -13.91
CA PHE A 101 10.60 -36.32 -14.99
C PHE A 101 9.67 -35.15 -15.29
N LYS A 102 8.91 -34.67 -14.29
CA LYS A 102 7.99 -33.54 -14.48
C LYS A 102 8.78 -32.24 -14.63
N LYS A 103 8.37 -31.44 -15.62
CA LYS A 103 8.95 -30.11 -15.87
C LYS A 103 8.60 -29.11 -14.77
N TYR A 104 7.44 -29.25 -14.12
CA TYR A 104 6.89 -28.34 -13.12
C TYR A 104 6.46 -29.07 -11.85
N PRO A 105 6.39 -28.38 -10.69
CA PRO A 105 5.99 -28.99 -9.43
C PRO A 105 4.55 -29.53 -9.50
N THR A 106 4.30 -30.71 -8.91
CA THR A 106 2.93 -31.27 -8.84
C THR A 106 2.01 -30.35 -8.02
N LYS A 107 2.50 -29.77 -6.92
CA LYS A 107 1.81 -28.70 -6.19
C LYS A 107 2.11 -27.34 -6.85
N ARG A 108 1.15 -26.82 -7.60
CA ARG A 108 1.25 -25.50 -8.24
C ARG A 108 1.43 -24.40 -7.18
N PRO A 109 2.51 -23.60 -7.21
CA PRO A 109 2.75 -22.58 -6.19
C PRO A 109 1.88 -21.35 -6.39
N VAL A 110 1.69 -20.59 -5.31
CA VAL A 110 1.11 -19.25 -5.30
C VAL A 110 2.23 -18.23 -5.49
N LEU A 111 2.04 -17.31 -6.42
CA LEU A 111 2.98 -16.23 -6.71
C LEU A 111 2.60 -14.98 -5.92
N LEU A 112 3.51 -14.48 -5.08
CA LEU A 112 3.33 -13.23 -4.35
C LEU A 112 4.33 -12.21 -4.89
N ILE A 113 3.81 -11.14 -5.51
CA ILE A 113 4.61 -10.08 -6.12
C ILE A 113 4.38 -8.81 -5.33
N ASP A 114 5.41 -8.37 -4.60
CA ASP A 114 5.40 -7.11 -3.86
C ASP A 114 6.00 -5.96 -4.69
N GLU A 115 5.62 -4.72 -4.34
CA GLU A 115 6.01 -3.49 -5.05
C GLU A 115 5.86 -3.58 -6.58
N PHE A 116 4.73 -4.12 -7.02
CA PHE A 116 4.52 -4.53 -8.41
C PHE A 116 4.68 -3.42 -9.45
N GLN A 117 4.56 -2.14 -9.05
CA GLN A 117 4.85 -1.00 -9.93
C GLN A 117 6.28 -1.02 -10.50
N ALA A 118 7.22 -1.74 -9.88
CA ALA A 118 8.60 -1.90 -10.35
C ALA A 118 8.80 -3.10 -11.28
N THR A 119 7.74 -3.88 -11.55
CA THR A 119 7.84 -5.13 -12.34
C THR A 119 8.03 -4.86 -13.83
N ASP A 120 8.89 -5.66 -14.48
CA ASP A 120 9.00 -5.75 -15.94
C ASP A 120 7.68 -6.31 -16.54
N PRO A 121 7.05 -5.63 -17.53
CA PRO A 121 5.87 -6.14 -18.23
C PRO A 121 6.02 -7.58 -18.78
N ASN A 122 7.22 -7.99 -19.18
CA ASN A 122 7.49 -9.35 -19.66
C ASN A 122 7.31 -10.39 -18.54
N LEU A 123 7.72 -10.08 -17.32
CA LEU A 123 7.52 -10.95 -16.16
C LEU A 123 6.03 -11.09 -15.83
N VAL A 124 5.25 -10.02 -15.99
CA VAL A 124 3.79 -10.05 -15.83
C VAL A 124 3.15 -10.97 -16.87
N LEU A 125 3.57 -10.86 -18.14
CA LEU A 125 3.09 -11.73 -19.22
C LEU A 125 3.46 -13.19 -18.98
N GLU A 126 4.70 -13.46 -18.53
CA GLU A 126 5.14 -14.80 -18.17
C GLU A 126 4.30 -15.37 -17.03
N ALA A 127 4.14 -14.63 -15.92
CA ALA A 127 3.33 -15.03 -14.78
C ALA A 127 1.89 -15.35 -15.18
N LYS A 128 1.28 -14.47 -15.99
CA LYS A 128 -0.07 -14.68 -16.55
C LYS A 128 -0.14 -15.97 -17.35
N GLY A 129 0.80 -16.19 -18.28
CA GLY A 129 0.84 -17.39 -19.11
C GLY A 129 0.99 -18.68 -18.29
N LYS A 130 1.81 -18.67 -17.23
CA LYS A 130 1.97 -19.81 -16.32
C LYS A 130 0.75 -20.06 -15.44
N TRP A 131 -0.08 -19.05 -15.19
CA TRP A 131 -1.33 -19.18 -14.44
C TRP A 131 -2.49 -19.67 -15.31
N GLU A 132 -2.60 -19.19 -16.56
CA GLU A 132 -3.63 -19.66 -17.50
C GLU A 132 -3.40 -21.11 -17.97
N GLY A 133 -2.15 -21.58 -17.93
CA GLY A 133 -1.78 -22.95 -18.27
C GLY A 133 -2.17 -23.99 -17.21
N GLN A 134 -2.35 -25.26 -17.65
CA GLN A 134 -2.64 -26.38 -16.74
C GLN A 134 -1.45 -26.78 -15.83
N SER A 135 -0.23 -26.37 -16.17
CA SER A 135 0.98 -26.64 -15.38
C SER A 135 1.74 -25.33 -15.12
N GLY A 136 1.89 -24.94 -13.86
CA GLY A 136 2.50 -23.66 -13.50
C GLY A 136 2.00 -23.12 -12.17
N VAL A 137 1.48 -21.90 -12.19
CA VAL A 137 1.10 -21.11 -11.00
C VAL A 137 -0.35 -21.39 -10.63
N LYS A 138 -0.63 -21.57 -9.34
CA LYS A 138 -2.00 -21.76 -8.81
C LYS A 138 -2.77 -20.45 -8.78
N SER A 139 -2.16 -19.41 -8.22
CA SER A 139 -2.76 -18.10 -7.97
C SER A 139 -1.66 -17.04 -8.01
N ILE A 140 -2.02 -15.81 -8.38
CA ILE A 140 -1.11 -14.65 -8.39
C ILE A 140 -1.70 -13.61 -7.43
N VAL A 141 -0.90 -13.16 -6.47
CA VAL A 141 -1.22 -12.04 -5.60
C VAL A 141 -0.25 -10.91 -5.92
N ILE A 142 -0.80 -9.76 -6.26
CA ILE A 142 -0.06 -8.55 -6.58
C ILE A 142 -0.26 -7.55 -5.45
N ALA A 143 0.80 -6.98 -4.89
CA ALA A 143 0.74 -5.86 -3.97
C ALA A 143 1.42 -4.63 -4.58
N GLN A 144 0.74 -3.49 -4.53
CA GLN A 144 1.28 -2.22 -5.04
C GLN A 144 0.67 -1.02 -4.30
N ILE A 145 1.31 0.14 -4.38
CA ILE A 145 0.82 1.38 -3.73
C ILE A 145 -0.35 2.01 -4.49
N SER A 146 -0.24 2.09 -5.81
CA SER A 146 -1.22 2.74 -6.68
C SER A 146 -2.44 1.87 -6.95
N ARG A 147 -3.63 2.48 -7.00
CA ARG A 147 -4.85 1.78 -7.44
C ARG A 147 -4.81 1.38 -8.92
N ARG A 148 -3.88 1.92 -9.70
CA ARG A 148 -3.77 1.72 -11.15
C ARG A 148 -2.66 0.72 -11.46
N LEU A 149 -3.00 -0.33 -12.19
CA LEU A 149 -2.04 -1.29 -12.74
C LEU A 149 -1.59 -0.81 -14.12
N GLU A 150 -0.64 0.12 -14.17
CA GLU A 150 -0.16 0.69 -15.44
C GLU A 150 0.68 -0.32 -16.24
N ASN A 151 1.44 -1.18 -15.56
CA ASN A 151 2.38 -2.13 -16.17
C ASN A 151 1.73 -3.45 -16.62
N VAL A 152 0.41 -3.49 -16.82
CA VAL A 152 -0.29 -4.72 -17.22
C VAL A 152 -1.16 -4.49 -18.45
N SER A 153 -1.26 -5.53 -19.31
CA SER A 153 -2.14 -5.50 -20.48
C SER A 153 -3.62 -5.41 -20.09
N GLY A 154 -4.47 -4.92 -21.01
CA GLY A 154 -5.93 -4.88 -20.81
C GLY A 154 -6.50 -6.25 -20.43
N SER A 155 -6.07 -7.31 -21.12
CA SER A 155 -6.48 -8.68 -20.82
C SER A 155 -6.16 -9.14 -19.39
N PHE A 156 -5.06 -8.64 -18.81
CA PHE A 156 -4.70 -8.93 -17.42
C PHE A 156 -5.63 -8.19 -16.45
N ARG A 157 -5.96 -6.92 -16.74
CA ARG A 157 -6.93 -6.14 -15.96
C ARG A 157 -8.32 -6.77 -15.99
N ASP A 158 -8.76 -7.26 -17.14
CA ASP A 158 -10.05 -7.93 -17.31
C ASP A 158 -10.14 -9.20 -16.44
N ARG A 159 -9.04 -9.98 -16.39
CA ARG A 159 -8.94 -11.15 -15.52
C ARG A 159 -8.91 -10.78 -14.03
N LEU A 160 -8.33 -9.65 -13.67
CA LEU A 160 -8.38 -9.17 -12.30
C LEU A 160 -9.82 -8.78 -11.90
N GLY A 161 -10.53 -8.06 -12.77
CA GLY A 161 -11.92 -7.67 -12.55
C GLY A 161 -12.13 -6.98 -11.19
N LYS A 162 -13.03 -7.53 -10.37
CA LYS A 162 -13.36 -7.01 -9.02
C LYS A 162 -12.52 -7.61 -7.89
N ARG A 163 -11.47 -8.39 -8.19
CA ARG A 163 -10.63 -9.10 -7.20
C ARG A 163 -9.58 -8.19 -6.57
N ILE A 164 -10.03 -7.02 -6.11
CA ILE A 164 -9.21 -5.97 -5.50
C ILE A 164 -9.53 -5.90 -4.02
N ILE A 165 -8.49 -5.99 -3.19
CA ILE A 165 -8.54 -5.80 -1.75
C ILE A 165 -7.83 -4.49 -1.45
N ASN A 166 -8.60 -3.52 -0.96
CA ASN A 166 -8.08 -2.21 -0.60
C ASN A 166 -7.74 -2.20 0.89
N PHE A 167 -6.49 -1.93 1.20
CA PHE A 167 -6.01 -1.66 2.55
C PHE A 167 -6.33 -0.20 2.85
N ARG A 168 -7.20 0.01 3.83
CA ARG A 168 -7.48 1.33 4.39
C ARG A 168 -6.37 1.77 5.34
N SER A 169 -6.38 3.04 5.66
CA SER A 169 -5.66 3.57 6.81
C SER A 169 -6.28 3.02 8.10
N LEU A 170 -5.45 2.79 9.12
CA LEU A 170 -5.91 2.26 10.39
C LEU A 170 -6.56 3.34 11.25
N GLU A 171 -7.57 2.94 12.01
CA GLU A 171 -8.23 3.79 12.99
C GLU A 171 -7.38 3.93 14.25
N ALA A 172 -7.62 4.99 15.03
CA ALA A 172 -6.88 5.26 16.24
C ALA A 172 -6.92 4.08 17.24
N ALA A 173 -8.07 3.42 17.37
CA ALA A 173 -8.21 2.24 18.24
C ALA A 173 -7.29 1.09 17.80
N GLU A 174 -7.23 0.81 16.50
CA GLU A 174 -6.39 -0.25 15.94
C GLU A 174 -4.91 0.06 16.08
N MET A 175 -4.54 1.33 15.97
CA MET A 175 -3.17 1.79 16.21
C MET A 175 -2.75 1.56 17.68
N ARG A 176 -3.64 1.81 18.64
CA ARG A 176 -3.40 1.46 20.05
C ARG A 176 -3.23 -0.04 20.24
N ASP A 177 -4.09 -0.83 19.60
CA ASP A 177 -4.05 -2.29 19.69
C ASP A 177 -2.75 -2.87 19.10
N ILE A 178 -2.18 -2.24 18.06
CA ILE A 178 -0.84 -2.57 17.57
C ILE A 178 0.19 -2.38 18.67
N LEU A 179 0.23 -1.21 19.34
CA LEU A 179 1.20 -0.97 20.41
C LEU A 179 1.01 -1.93 21.59
N LYS A 180 -0.23 -2.16 22.03
CA LYS A 180 -0.56 -3.13 23.08
C LYS A 180 -0.08 -4.53 22.74
N THR A 181 -0.25 -4.95 21.49
CA THR A 181 0.15 -6.28 21.02
C THR A 181 1.66 -6.39 20.90
N ARG A 182 2.32 -5.37 20.35
CA ARG A 182 3.78 -5.38 20.15
C ARG A 182 4.55 -5.26 21.47
N LEU A 183 4.11 -4.42 22.39
CA LEU A 183 4.80 -4.14 23.66
C LEU A 183 4.51 -5.16 24.78
N LEU A 184 3.67 -6.16 24.52
CA LEU A 184 3.52 -7.29 25.44
C LEU A 184 4.77 -8.17 25.37
N ASN A 185 5.53 -8.25 26.46
CA ASN A 185 6.64 -9.19 26.55
C ASN A 185 6.10 -10.57 27.00
N PRO A 186 6.15 -11.61 26.14
CA PRO A 186 5.62 -12.92 26.47
C PRO A 186 6.46 -13.67 27.52
N ARG A 187 7.74 -13.33 27.70
CA ARG A 187 8.62 -13.97 28.69
C ARG A 187 8.30 -13.51 30.11
N THR A 188 8.08 -12.21 30.28
CA THR A 188 7.83 -11.61 31.61
C THR A 188 6.35 -11.43 31.91
N GLY A 189 5.48 -11.47 30.89
CA GLY A 189 4.05 -11.15 31.00
C GLY A 189 3.77 -9.66 31.16
N ILE A 190 4.80 -8.80 31.16
CA ILE A 190 4.67 -7.36 31.33
C ILE A 190 4.28 -6.74 29.98
N ASN A 191 3.25 -5.89 29.98
CA ASN A 191 2.92 -5.06 28.82
C ASN A 191 3.54 -3.67 28.98
N TYR A 192 4.60 -3.40 28.23
CA TYR A 192 5.27 -2.11 28.28
C TYR A 192 4.46 -0.97 27.63
N PHE A 193 3.31 -1.28 27.02
CA PHE A 193 2.30 -0.27 26.69
C PHE A 193 1.88 0.54 27.92
N ASP A 194 1.85 -0.07 29.12
CA ASP A 194 1.47 0.59 30.37
C ASP A 194 2.51 1.64 30.84
N ARG A 195 3.68 1.69 30.20
CA ARG A 195 4.70 2.74 30.38
C ARG A 195 4.40 4.00 29.58
N LEU A 196 3.39 3.99 28.72
CA LEU A 196 2.93 5.16 27.98
C LEU A 196 1.69 5.73 28.69
N SER A 197 1.68 7.03 28.98
CA SER A 197 0.43 7.68 29.41
C SER A 197 -0.56 7.74 28.24
N GLU A 198 -1.86 7.86 28.52
CA GLU A 198 -2.87 7.95 27.46
C GLU A 198 -2.61 9.14 26.52
N GLU A 199 -2.14 10.25 27.06
CA GLU A 199 -1.76 11.45 26.30
C GLU A 199 -0.57 11.19 25.37
N VAL A 200 0.41 10.37 25.81
CA VAL A 200 1.54 9.94 24.95
C VAL A 200 1.05 9.05 23.83
N VAL A 201 0.15 8.10 24.12
CA VAL A 201 -0.45 7.23 23.10
C VAL A 201 -1.22 8.06 22.06
N ASN A 202 -2.01 9.05 22.51
CA ASN A 202 -2.71 9.98 21.62
C ASN A 202 -1.72 10.71 20.72
N LEU A 203 -0.68 11.31 21.31
CA LEU A 203 0.36 12.03 20.58
C LEU A 203 1.00 11.16 19.50
N LEU A 204 1.37 9.92 19.83
CA LEU A 204 1.98 8.98 18.89
C LEU A 204 1.04 8.62 17.74
N VAL A 205 -0.23 8.34 18.04
CA VAL A 205 -1.25 8.01 17.03
C VAL A 205 -1.52 9.18 16.09
N ASP A 206 -1.67 10.39 16.64
CA ASP A 206 -1.95 11.61 15.87
C ASP A 206 -0.76 11.99 14.97
N THR A 207 0.46 11.84 15.49
CA THR A 207 1.70 12.12 14.75
C THR A 207 1.96 11.07 13.67
N ALA A 208 1.58 9.82 13.91
CA ALA A 208 1.73 8.73 12.94
C ALA A 208 0.80 8.84 11.73
N ASP A 209 -0.27 9.65 11.82
CA ASP A 209 -1.20 9.92 10.72
C ASP A 209 -1.78 8.62 10.11
N SER A 210 -2.27 7.73 10.99
CA SER A 210 -2.80 6.40 10.64
C SER A 210 -1.80 5.45 9.94
N ASN A 211 -0.49 5.73 9.99
CA ASN A 211 0.55 4.86 9.44
C ASN A 211 1.22 4.02 10.54
N PRO A 212 0.97 2.69 10.60
CA PRO A 212 1.51 1.85 11.67
C PRO A 212 3.03 1.72 11.63
N ARG A 213 3.68 1.89 10.47
CA ARG A 213 5.16 1.91 10.41
C ARG A 213 5.70 3.10 11.21
N ARG A 214 5.17 4.30 10.95
CA ARG A 214 5.56 5.53 11.68
C ARG A 214 5.29 5.40 13.17
N LEU A 215 4.12 4.86 13.54
CA LEU A 215 3.77 4.63 14.94
C LEU A 215 4.84 3.82 15.67
N LEU A 216 5.28 2.70 15.08
CA LEU A 216 6.31 1.84 15.65
C LEU A 216 7.67 2.55 15.72
N GLU A 217 8.08 3.25 14.67
CA GLU A 217 9.32 4.05 14.65
C GLU A 217 9.34 5.10 15.76
N TYR A 218 8.24 5.85 15.92
CA TYR A 218 8.17 6.94 16.90
C TYR A 218 8.17 6.40 18.32
N THR A 219 7.54 5.24 18.51
CA THR A 219 7.54 4.56 19.81
C THR A 219 8.93 4.02 20.12
N ASP A 220 9.64 3.45 19.13
CA ASP A 220 11.01 2.94 19.28
C ASP A 220 11.98 4.07 19.67
N ILE A 221 11.84 5.25 19.06
CA ILE A 221 12.59 6.46 19.43
C ILE A 221 12.39 6.82 20.91
N LEU A 222 11.16 6.76 21.42
CA LEU A 222 10.91 7.04 22.83
C LEU A 222 11.61 6.05 23.75
N PHE A 223 11.51 4.75 23.46
CA PHE A 223 12.10 3.69 24.28
C PHE A 223 13.64 3.74 24.23
N ASP A 224 14.19 3.92 23.04
CA ASP A 224 15.64 4.03 22.83
C ASP A 224 16.22 5.27 23.52
N PHE A 225 15.54 6.42 23.45
CA PHE A 225 15.97 7.63 24.16
C PHE A 225 16.05 7.41 25.67
N HIS A 226 15.03 6.80 26.29
CA HIS A 226 15.04 6.55 27.73
C HIS A 226 16.17 5.59 28.13
N HIS A 227 16.38 4.53 27.33
CA HIS A 227 17.49 3.61 27.55
C HIS A 227 18.86 4.29 27.43
N SER A 228 19.10 4.98 26.32
CA SER A 228 20.36 5.67 26.03
C SER A 228 20.67 6.78 27.05
N LYS A 229 19.65 7.53 27.48
CA LYS A 229 19.80 8.65 28.42
C LYS A 229 20.08 8.19 29.85
N PHE A 230 19.37 7.17 30.32
CA PHE A 230 19.39 6.78 31.74
C PHE A 230 20.22 5.52 32.02
N LYS A 231 20.59 4.75 30.99
CA LYS A 231 21.43 3.55 31.05
C LYS A 231 20.95 2.59 32.15
N GLU A 232 21.75 2.35 33.18
CA GLU A 232 21.45 1.45 34.31
C GLU A 232 20.27 1.93 35.15
N LYS A 233 19.96 3.22 35.14
CA LYS A 233 18.82 3.81 35.86
C LYS A 233 17.61 3.99 34.94
N ASN A 234 17.48 3.16 33.90
CA ASN A 234 16.38 3.26 32.93
C ASN A 234 15.03 3.19 33.66
N PRO A 235 14.25 4.29 33.67
CA PRO A 235 13.01 4.36 34.43
C PRO A 235 11.93 3.43 33.86
N LEU A 236 12.05 2.95 32.62
CA LEU A 236 11.13 1.97 32.03
C LEU A 236 11.11 0.62 32.78
N LEU A 237 12.20 0.30 33.49
CA LEU A 237 12.30 -0.88 34.36
C LEU A 237 11.55 -0.71 35.69
N GLN A 238 11.21 0.52 36.08
CA GLN A 238 10.56 0.79 37.35
C GLN A 238 9.06 0.60 37.26
N HIS A 239 8.49 -0.10 38.24
CA HIS A 239 7.05 -0.26 38.34
C HIS A 239 6.36 1.10 38.56
N GLY A 240 5.32 1.38 37.80
CA GLY A 240 4.54 2.62 37.90
C GLY A 240 5.11 3.82 37.12
N TYR A 241 6.33 3.73 36.57
CA TYR A 241 6.83 4.78 35.69
C TYR A 241 5.99 4.87 34.42
N LYS A 242 5.66 6.09 34.02
CA LYS A 242 5.02 6.41 32.75
C LYS A 242 5.76 7.56 32.08
N ILE A 243 6.03 7.43 30.80
CA ILE A 243 6.50 8.53 29.95
C ILE A 243 5.38 9.57 29.94
N SER A 244 5.72 10.82 30.30
CA SER A 244 4.77 11.93 30.28
C SER A 244 4.65 12.52 28.88
N TYR A 245 3.52 13.18 28.61
CA TYR A 245 3.29 13.89 27.34
C TYR A 245 4.44 14.85 26.99
N TYR A 246 4.87 15.68 27.95
CA TYR A 246 5.93 16.67 27.71
C TYR A 246 7.27 16.02 27.36
N ALA A 247 7.65 14.95 28.07
CA ALA A 247 8.86 14.21 27.76
C ALA A 247 8.79 13.59 26.35
N ALA A 248 7.68 12.93 26.02
CA ALA A 248 7.50 12.33 24.70
C ALA A 248 7.56 13.38 23.58
N ARG A 249 6.87 14.51 23.75
CA ARG A 249 6.88 15.62 22.79
C ARG A 249 8.29 16.15 22.55
N ASP A 250 9.01 16.50 23.62
CA ASP A 250 10.35 17.09 23.52
C ASP A 250 11.35 16.10 22.88
N ILE A 251 11.22 14.80 23.17
CA ILE A 251 12.00 13.75 22.52
C ILE A 251 11.67 13.71 21.02
N LEU A 252 10.40 13.59 20.63
CA LEU A 252 10.02 13.48 19.22
C LEU A 252 10.39 14.74 18.42
N GLU A 253 10.32 15.92 19.03
CA GLU A 253 10.78 17.18 18.44
C GLU A 253 12.30 17.19 18.25
N HIS A 254 13.06 16.74 19.25
CA HIS A 254 14.52 16.62 19.17
C HIS A 254 14.98 15.73 18.00
N TYR A 255 14.23 14.66 17.72
CA TYR A 255 14.48 13.76 16.58
C TYR A 255 13.87 14.25 15.25
N GLY A 256 13.25 15.44 15.22
CA GLY A 256 12.65 16.02 14.02
C GLY A 256 11.42 15.28 13.51
N VAL A 257 10.81 14.44 14.35
CA VAL A 257 9.61 13.65 14.04
C VAL A 257 8.33 14.44 14.27
N PHE A 258 8.35 15.33 15.26
CA PHE A 258 7.21 16.15 15.66
C PHE A 258 7.52 17.63 15.48
N ARG A 259 6.56 18.39 14.97
CA ARG A 259 6.60 19.86 14.94
C ARG A 259 5.26 20.41 15.43
N GLU A 260 5.31 21.25 16.47
CA GLU A 260 4.10 21.75 17.12
C GLU A 260 3.22 22.59 16.19
N ASP A 261 3.83 23.30 15.24
CA ASP A 261 3.10 24.11 14.25
C ASP A 261 2.26 23.26 13.28
N GLU A 262 2.70 22.04 12.96
CA GLU A 262 1.92 21.11 12.14
C GLU A 262 0.70 20.59 12.88
N LEU A 263 0.83 20.26 14.17
CA LEU A 263 -0.29 19.80 14.98
C LEU A 263 -1.31 20.93 15.22
N LYS A 264 -0.83 22.14 15.51
CA LYS A 264 -1.71 23.32 15.66
C LYS A 264 -2.48 23.60 14.38
N LYS A 265 -1.87 23.47 13.19
CA LYS A 265 -2.59 23.61 11.91
C LYS A 265 -3.71 22.56 11.76
N LYS A 266 -3.46 21.29 12.14
CA LYS A 266 -4.50 20.24 12.09
C LYS A 266 -5.70 20.54 13.00
N ILE A 267 -5.46 21.08 14.19
CA ILE A 267 -6.50 21.36 15.20
C ILE A 267 -7.25 22.66 14.89
N THR A 268 -6.55 23.70 14.46
CA THR A 268 -7.11 25.06 14.30
C THR A 268 -7.84 25.22 12.97
N GLU A 269 -7.52 24.41 11.96
CA GLU A 269 -8.21 24.42 10.68
C GLU A 269 -8.68 23.01 10.29
N PRO A 270 -9.62 22.40 11.04
CA PRO A 270 -10.09 21.04 10.75
C PRO A 270 -10.65 20.92 9.33
N GLU A 271 -11.29 21.98 8.84
CA GLU A 271 -11.83 22.07 7.48
C GLU A 271 -10.72 22.20 6.43
N ALA A 272 -9.66 22.99 6.67
CA ALA A 272 -8.54 23.09 5.74
C ALA A 272 -7.67 21.83 5.74
N PHE A 273 -7.55 21.14 6.89
CA PHE A 273 -6.85 19.86 6.98
C PHE A 273 -7.65 18.73 6.32
N ALA A 274 -8.96 18.65 6.56
CA ALA A 274 -9.86 17.74 5.86
C ALA A 274 -9.89 18.03 4.35
N GLN A 275 -9.89 19.30 3.95
CA GLN A 275 -9.69 19.72 2.56
C GLN A 275 -8.31 19.32 2.04
N SER A 276 -7.22 19.40 2.83
CA SER A 276 -5.87 19.01 2.38
C SER A 276 -5.69 17.49 2.22
N LEU A 277 -6.37 16.69 3.04
CA LEU A 277 -6.43 15.24 2.94
C LEU A 277 -7.30 14.82 1.74
N GLN A 278 -8.45 15.49 1.56
CA GLN A 278 -9.25 15.34 0.36
C GLN A 278 -8.50 15.85 -0.87
N GLU A 279 -7.69 16.90 -0.81
CA GLU A 279 -6.91 17.44 -1.93
C GLU A 279 -5.72 16.54 -2.31
N LYS A 280 -5.18 15.76 -1.37
CA LYS A 280 -4.16 14.75 -1.65
C LYS A 280 -4.72 13.54 -2.39
N ASP A 281 -5.96 13.14 -2.12
CA ASP A 281 -6.64 12.02 -2.82
C ASP A 281 -7.61 12.46 -3.95
N ALA A 282 -7.97 13.73 -3.97
CA ALA A 282 -8.92 14.37 -4.86
C ALA A 282 -8.68 15.90 -4.83
N ARG A 283 -7.62 16.38 -5.51
CA ARG A 283 -7.73 17.73 -6.09
C ARG A 283 -9.00 17.69 -6.94
N VAL A 284 -10.08 18.30 -6.46
CA VAL A 284 -11.26 18.59 -7.27
C VAL A 284 -10.73 19.57 -8.31
N ILE A 285 -10.34 19.03 -9.45
CA ILE A 285 -9.83 19.83 -10.54
C ILE A 285 -11.01 20.70 -10.97
N ALA A 286 -11.00 21.98 -10.60
CA ALA A 286 -12.00 22.91 -11.08
C ALA A 286 -11.89 23.01 -12.60
N PHE A 287 -12.99 22.71 -13.28
CA PHE A 287 -13.12 22.83 -14.72
C PHE A 287 -13.90 24.10 -15.06
N THR A 288 -13.48 24.82 -16.08
CA THR A 288 -14.32 25.87 -16.68
C THR A 288 -15.58 25.25 -17.29
N GLU A 289 -16.57 26.06 -17.63
CA GLU A 289 -17.80 25.61 -18.30
C GLU A 289 -17.46 24.86 -19.60
N LEU A 290 -16.63 25.45 -20.45
CA LEU A 290 -16.20 24.83 -21.71
C LEU A 290 -15.37 23.55 -21.49
N GLU A 291 -14.52 23.51 -20.46
CA GLU A 291 -13.80 22.29 -20.09
C GLU A 291 -14.77 21.18 -19.71
N SER A 292 -15.79 21.49 -18.90
CA SER A 292 -16.82 20.54 -18.48
C SER A 292 -17.64 20.01 -19.66
N ASP A 293 -17.99 20.87 -20.61
CA ASP A 293 -18.71 20.49 -21.81
C ASP A 293 -17.90 19.58 -22.73
N VAL A 294 -16.59 19.85 -22.89
CA VAL A 294 -15.68 18.95 -23.63
C VAL A 294 -15.58 17.59 -22.94
N LEU A 295 -15.52 17.56 -21.61
CA LEU A 295 -15.47 16.30 -20.86
C LEU A 295 -16.77 15.49 -21.00
N ARG A 296 -17.94 16.13 -20.97
CA ARG A 296 -19.24 15.47 -21.22
C ARG A 296 -19.33 14.92 -22.64
N ALA A 297 -18.93 15.69 -23.65
CA ALA A 297 -18.91 15.23 -25.04
C ALA A 297 -18.00 14.01 -25.25
N LEU A 298 -16.90 13.91 -24.49
CA LEU A 298 -16.02 12.73 -24.47
C LEU A 298 -16.59 11.58 -23.66
N LEU A 299 -17.38 11.84 -22.61
CA LEU A 299 -18.08 10.81 -21.85
C LEU A 299 -19.08 10.07 -22.74
N ASP A 300 -19.82 10.81 -23.57
CA ASP A 300 -20.85 10.25 -24.46
C ASP A 300 -20.27 9.46 -25.63
N LYS A 301 -19.13 9.92 -26.19
CA LYS A 301 -18.53 9.33 -27.39
C LYS A 301 -17.43 8.32 -27.13
N ASP A 302 -16.99 8.17 -25.87
CA ASP A 302 -15.78 7.47 -25.40
C ASP A 302 -14.46 8.02 -25.99
N VAL A 303 -14.35 8.10 -27.33
CA VAL A 303 -13.19 8.57 -28.07
C VAL A 303 -13.62 9.48 -29.22
N ALA A 304 -13.10 10.70 -29.28
CA ALA A 304 -13.46 11.64 -30.35
C ALA A 304 -12.27 12.50 -30.84
N ALA A 305 -12.31 12.89 -32.11
CA ALA A 305 -11.40 13.89 -32.65
C ALA A 305 -11.86 15.30 -32.28
N THR A 306 -10.93 16.26 -32.18
CA THR A 306 -11.23 17.66 -31.81
C THR A 306 -12.35 18.30 -32.65
N HIS A 307 -12.42 18.01 -33.95
CA HIS A 307 -13.47 18.54 -34.83
C HIS A 307 -14.86 17.92 -34.59
N GLU A 308 -14.92 16.67 -34.12
CA GLU A 308 -16.18 16.01 -33.78
C GLU A 308 -16.73 16.57 -32.47
N ILE A 309 -15.85 16.84 -31.50
CA ILE A 309 -16.20 17.51 -30.24
C ILE A 309 -16.70 18.93 -30.53
N ALA A 310 -15.98 19.69 -31.36
CA ALA A 310 -16.40 21.04 -31.78
C ALA A 310 -17.77 21.05 -32.47
N LYS A 311 -18.04 20.06 -33.34
CA LYS A 311 -19.34 19.91 -34.00
C LYS A 311 -20.47 19.62 -33.01
N VAL A 312 -20.25 18.77 -32.01
CA VAL A 312 -21.24 18.44 -30.97
C VAL A 312 -21.57 19.66 -30.12
N LEU A 313 -20.54 20.42 -29.72
CA LEU A 313 -20.70 21.59 -28.86
C LEU A 313 -21.14 22.86 -29.60
N GLN A 314 -21.20 22.82 -30.93
CA GLN A 314 -21.42 24.00 -31.78
C GLN A 314 -20.43 25.15 -31.46
N LYS A 315 -19.15 24.80 -31.26
CA LYS A 315 -18.05 25.73 -30.92
C LYS A 315 -16.97 25.76 -31.99
N ASP A 316 -16.15 26.80 -31.98
CA ASP A 316 -15.01 26.89 -32.91
C ASP A 316 -13.97 25.80 -32.62
N LYS A 317 -13.41 25.22 -33.69
CA LYS A 317 -12.44 24.13 -33.59
C LYS A 317 -11.16 24.55 -32.86
N ARG A 318 -10.71 25.80 -33.03
CA ARG A 318 -9.50 26.33 -32.38
C ARG A 318 -9.72 26.51 -30.88
N GLU A 319 -10.92 26.95 -30.49
CA GLU A 319 -11.33 27.07 -29.08
C GLU A 319 -11.30 25.71 -28.38
N VAL A 320 -11.97 24.70 -28.95
CA VAL A 320 -11.97 23.32 -28.41
C VAL A 320 -10.56 22.71 -28.40
N ALA A 321 -9.73 23.00 -29.40
CA ALA A 321 -8.33 22.55 -29.41
C ALA A 321 -7.54 23.14 -28.23
N GLY A 322 -7.73 24.42 -27.91
CA GLY A 322 -7.15 25.08 -26.74
C GLY A 322 -7.59 24.43 -25.43
N THR A 323 -8.89 24.17 -25.29
CA THR A 323 -9.48 23.49 -24.13
C THR A 323 -8.93 22.08 -23.93
N ILE A 324 -8.77 21.30 -24.99
CA ILE A 324 -8.16 19.95 -24.91
C ILE A 324 -6.71 20.04 -24.41
N VAL A 325 -5.94 21.05 -24.83
CA VAL A 325 -4.58 21.26 -24.33
C VAL A 325 -4.58 21.60 -22.84
N ALA A 326 -5.51 22.44 -22.38
CA ALA A 326 -5.68 22.77 -20.96
C ALA A 326 -6.08 21.54 -20.13
N LEU A 327 -7.09 20.78 -20.57
CA LEU A 327 -7.51 19.52 -19.96
C LEU A 327 -6.39 18.49 -19.91
N ARG A 328 -5.52 18.43 -20.92
CA ARG A 328 -4.35 17.55 -20.92
C ARG A 328 -3.34 17.96 -19.85
N LYS A 329 -3.08 19.26 -19.65
CA LYS A 329 -2.22 19.76 -18.57
C LYS A 329 -2.81 19.40 -17.19
N LYS A 330 -4.13 19.42 -17.06
CA LYS A 330 -4.88 18.97 -15.87
C LYS A 330 -4.95 17.44 -15.73
N LYS A 331 -4.35 16.67 -16.66
CA LYS A 331 -4.44 15.19 -16.72
C LYS A 331 -5.89 14.68 -16.78
N ALA A 332 -6.79 15.46 -17.39
CA ALA A 332 -8.22 15.14 -17.47
C ALA A 332 -8.60 14.38 -18.75
N VAL A 333 -7.80 14.53 -19.81
CA VAL A 333 -7.94 13.81 -21.09
C VAL A 333 -6.61 13.20 -21.50
N THR A 334 -6.67 12.04 -22.19
CA THR A 334 -5.50 11.32 -22.72
C THR A 334 -5.59 11.18 -24.23
N TYR A 335 -4.44 10.97 -24.87
CA TYR A 335 -4.36 10.74 -26.31
C TYR A 335 -4.72 9.27 -26.62
N ALA A 336 -5.75 9.07 -27.44
CA ALA A 336 -6.33 7.77 -27.76
C ALA A 336 -5.91 7.24 -29.14
N GLY A 337 -4.94 7.88 -29.80
CA GLY A 337 -4.44 7.48 -31.12
C GLY A 337 -4.83 8.42 -32.25
N LYS A 338 -4.83 7.91 -33.48
CA LYS A 338 -5.16 8.66 -34.71
C LYS A 338 -6.18 7.90 -35.56
N LYS A 339 -7.11 8.64 -36.17
CA LYS A 339 -8.01 8.13 -37.22
C LYS A 339 -8.01 9.12 -38.38
N GLN A 340 -7.69 8.64 -39.59
CA GLN A 340 -7.56 9.47 -40.80
C GLN A 340 -6.62 10.68 -40.60
N GLY A 341 -5.48 10.46 -39.95
CA GLY A 341 -4.49 11.51 -39.65
C GLY A 341 -4.87 12.47 -38.52
N ARG A 342 -6.08 12.37 -37.95
CA ARG A 342 -6.58 13.25 -36.89
C ARG A 342 -6.33 12.63 -35.52
N LYS A 343 -5.87 13.42 -34.55
CA LYS A 343 -5.67 12.97 -33.16
C LYS A 343 -7.01 12.72 -32.48
N LEU A 344 -7.10 11.60 -31.78
CA LEU A 344 -8.24 11.20 -30.96
C LEU A 344 -7.93 11.43 -29.48
N TRP A 345 -8.97 11.77 -28.73
CA TRP A 345 -8.90 12.07 -27.31
C TRP A 345 -9.96 11.26 -26.57
N GLU A 346 -9.64 10.86 -25.34
CA GLU A 346 -10.54 10.16 -24.43
C GLU A 346 -10.42 10.75 -23.02
N LEU A 347 -11.39 10.46 -22.16
CA LEU A 347 -11.33 10.84 -20.74
C LEU A 347 -10.27 10.05 -20.00
N ALA A 348 -9.50 10.73 -19.14
CA ALA A 348 -8.64 10.06 -18.20
C ALA A 348 -9.48 9.23 -17.20
N PRO A 349 -9.05 8.01 -16.80
CA PRO A 349 -9.86 7.12 -15.97
C PRO A 349 -10.33 7.69 -14.63
N ASN A 350 -9.59 8.63 -14.03
CA ASN A 350 -10.01 9.34 -12.81
C ASN A 350 -11.19 10.28 -13.08
N ILE A 351 -11.18 11.00 -14.20
CA ILE A 351 -12.24 11.96 -14.54
C ILE A 351 -13.52 11.24 -14.96
N LYS A 352 -13.41 10.14 -15.72
CA LYS A 352 -14.57 9.33 -16.10
C LYS A 352 -15.37 8.85 -14.87
N ARG A 353 -14.69 8.51 -13.77
CA ARG A 353 -15.36 8.13 -12.50
C ARG A 353 -16.03 9.31 -11.81
N GLN A 354 -15.39 10.49 -11.83
CA GLN A 354 -15.96 11.68 -11.22
C GLN A 354 -17.24 12.15 -11.92
N LEU A 355 -17.29 12.05 -13.26
CA LEU A 355 -18.42 12.54 -14.07
C LEU A 355 -19.63 11.59 -14.09
N VAL A 356 -19.48 10.32 -13.73
CA VAL A 356 -20.60 9.34 -13.69
C VAL A 356 -21.40 9.45 -12.39
N HIS A 357 -20.88 10.16 -11.38
CA HIS A 357 -21.50 10.32 -10.06
C HIS A 357 -22.17 11.70 -9.85
N VAL A 358 -22.26 12.50 -10.91
CA VAL A 358 -23.00 13.77 -10.96
C VAL A 358 -24.15 13.60 -11.93
#